data_AF-A0A344L9R7-F1
#
_entry.id   AF-A0A344L9R7-F1
#
_cell.length_a   1.000
_cell.length_b   1.000
_cell.length_c   1.000
_cell.angle_alpha   90.00
_cell.angle_beta   90.00
_cell.angle_gamma   90.00
#
_symmetry.space_group_name_H-M   'P 1'
#
loop_
_entity.id
_entity.type
_entity.pdbx_description
1 polymer ?
#
loop_
_entity_poly.entity_id
_entity_poly.type
_entity_poly.pdbx_seq_one_letter_code
_entity_poly.pdbx_strand_id
1 'polypeptide(L)'
;MRALNLLVLLVVTGSIGTMREVSRKLLAAHADDPWHWTYGYSEQDVSKRLADRLGRSARRTPTWPEIEELYAAHLPEAQRGPLLALTAGMFIHAHGKLPKEYTGPVTQPHWATEPVVDADTIRTTIAEVIASTEPLVQAEDAVTSGPREAPSVPSPARSPEESKLWDALAIANRGFLKLQRRFNDLQSELRVAQARAEHSEAARDLHRQMTAGLEGNDLWAMAEQALAQLHPELTRAEVKNLMYERLRRPAGNQLA
;
A
#
# COMPACT_ATOMS: atom_id res chain seq x y z
N MET A 1 -8.00 9.28 12.49
CA MET A 1 -9.14 8.71 11.72
C MET A 1 -8.75 8.30 10.30
N ARG A 2 -8.28 9.21 9.42
CA ARG A 2 -7.97 8.87 8.00
C ARG A 2 -6.88 7.80 7.85
N ALA A 3 -5.82 7.86 8.64
CA ALA A 3 -4.74 6.88 8.62
C ALA A 3 -5.19 5.46 9.05
N LEU A 4 -6.17 5.34 9.94
CA LEU A 4 -6.76 4.06 10.33
C LEU A 4 -7.58 3.44 9.19
N ASN A 5 -8.42 4.25 8.52
CA ASN A 5 -9.17 3.77 7.36
C ASN A 5 -8.24 3.33 6.24
N LEU A 6 -7.17 4.09 6.00
CA LEU A 6 -6.16 3.76 5.01
C LEU A 6 -5.37 2.50 5.39
N LEU A 7 -5.03 2.31 6.67
CA LEU A 7 -4.39 1.08 7.15
C LEU A 7 -5.30 -0.14 6.91
N VAL A 8 -6.55 -0.09 7.37
CA VAL A 8 -7.51 -1.19 7.18
C VAL A 8 -7.72 -1.48 5.70
N LEU A 9 -7.85 -0.43 4.88
CA LEU A 9 -7.93 -0.57 3.43
C LEU A 9 -6.70 -1.30 2.88
N LEU A 10 -5.49 -0.84 3.20
CA LEU A 10 -4.25 -1.41 2.66
C LEU A 10 -3.98 -2.84 3.13
N VAL A 11 -4.39 -3.20 4.35
CA VAL A 11 -4.32 -4.57 4.86
C VAL A 11 -5.27 -5.48 4.08
N VAL A 12 -6.51 -5.01 3.87
CA VAL A 12 -7.56 -5.78 3.19
C VAL A 12 -7.38 -5.80 1.67
N THR A 13 -6.67 -4.82 1.10
CA THR A 13 -6.32 -4.74 -0.33
C THR A 13 -4.85 -5.04 -0.58
N GLY A 14 -4.20 -5.86 0.26
CA GLY A 14 -2.82 -6.33 0.02
C GLY A 14 -2.64 -6.91 -1.39
N SER A 15 -1.39 -7.19 -1.78
CA SER A 15 -0.86 -7.29 -3.17
C SER A 15 -1.68 -7.98 -4.29
N ILE A 16 -2.78 -8.69 -4.02
CA ILE A 16 -3.62 -9.39 -5.01
C ILE A 16 -5.15 -9.26 -4.72
N GLY A 17 -5.56 -8.78 -3.54
CA GLY A 17 -6.98 -8.75 -3.14
C GLY A 17 -7.72 -7.50 -3.61
N THR A 18 -8.66 -7.65 -4.55
CA THR A 18 -9.56 -6.55 -4.93
C THR A 18 -10.70 -6.40 -3.92
N MET A 19 -11.27 -5.19 -3.77
CA MET A 19 -12.48 -4.95 -2.97
C MET A 19 -13.63 -5.92 -3.31
N ARG A 20 -13.68 -6.34 -4.57
CA ARG A 20 -14.61 -7.34 -5.07
C ARG A 20 -14.40 -8.71 -4.44
N GLU A 21 -13.15 -9.16 -4.30
CA GLU A 21 -12.83 -10.43 -3.65
C GLU A 21 -13.19 -10.42 -2.16
N VAL A 22 -12.92 -9.30 -1.48
CA VAL A 22 -13.30 -9.09 -0.07
C VAL A 22 -14.81 -9.18 0.08
N SER A 23 -15.55 -8.52 -0.81
CA SER A 23 -17.02 -8.55 -0.84
C SER A 23 -17.55 -9.97 -1.01
N ARG A 24 -16.96 -10.75 -1.92
CA ARG A 24 -17.35 -12.14 -2.16
C ARG A 24 -17.09 -13.03 -0.95
N LYS A 25 -15.94 -12.88 -0.28
CA LYS A 25 -15.60 -13.65 0.93
C LYS A 25 -16.54 -13.32 2.09
N LEU A 26 -16.87 -12.04 2.28
CA LEU A 26 -17.83 -11.62 3.31
C LEU A 26 -19.24 -12.15 3.03
N LEU A 27 -19.70 -12.08 1.78
CA LEU A 27 -21.00 -12.64 1.40
C LEU A 27 -21.05 -14.16 1.59
N ALA A 28 -19.96 -14.87 1.27
CA ALA A 28 -19.88 -16.31 1.47
C ALA A 28 -19.86 -16.69 2.96
N ALA A 29 -19.12 -15.95 3.79
CA ALA A 29 -19.01 -16.23 5.23
C ALA A 29 -20.30 -15.97 6.01
N HIS A 30 -21.13 -15.02 5.54
CA HIS A 30 -22.33 -14.57 6.24
C HIS A 30 -23.61 -14.72 5.40
N ALA A 31 -23.62 -15.65 4.43
CA ALA A 31 -24.77 -15.89 3.56
C ALA A 31 -26.03 -16.27 4.37
N ASP A 32 -25.83 -16.99 5.47
CA ASP A 32 -26.89 -17.56 6.30
C ASP A 32 -27.15 -16.75 7.60
N ASP A 33 -26.60 -15.54 7.72
CA ASP A 33 -26.80 -14.66 8.88
C ASP A 33 -27.70 -13.46 8.52
N PRO A 34 -29.02 -13.53 8.80
CA PRO A 34 -29.97 -12.47 8.46
C PRO A 34 -29.70 -11.14 9.17
N TRP A 35 -28.90 -11.16 10.24
CA TRP A 35 -28.58 -9.99 11.05
C TRP A 35 -27.27 -9.33 10.63
N HIS A 36 -26.51 -9.98 9.73
CA HIS A 36 -25.26 -9.45 9.23
C HIS A 36 -25.49 -8.30 8.23
N TRP A 37 -24.61 -7.30 8.24
CA TRP A 37 -24.78 -6.07 7.47
C TRP A 37 -24.65 -6.26 5.94
N THR A 38 -24.11 -7.40 5.50
CA THR A 38 -24.02 -7.80 4.08
C THR A 38 -25.20 -8.65 3.62
N TYR A 39 -26.06 -9.11 4.54
CA TYR A 39 -27.17 -10.00 4.20
C TYR A 39 -28.17 -9.32 3.25
N GLY A 40 -28.59 -10.07 2.22
CA GLY A 40 -29.52 -9.58 1.20
C GLY A 40 -28.94 -8.57 0.20
N TYR A 41 -27.63 -8.26 0.27
CA TYR A 41 -26.97 -7.35 -0.68
C TYR A 41 -26.20 -8.11 -1.77
N SER A 42 -26.07 -7.48 -2.94
CA SER A 42 -25.25 -8.02 -4.03
C SER A 42 -23.75 -7.79 -3.77
N GLU A 43 -22.88 -8.55 -4.46
CA GLU A 43 -21.41 -8.34 -4.45
C GLU A 43 -21.05 -6.87 -4.76
N GLN A 44 -21.76 -6.26 -5.71
CA GLN A 44 -21.55 -4.88 -6.13
C GLN A 44 -21.94 -3.88 -5.03
N ASP A 45 -23.06 -4.12 -4.34
CA ASP A 45 -23.52 -3.25 -3.25
C ASP A 45 -22.59 -3.32 -2.04
N VAL A 46 -22.13 -4.53 -1.68
CA VAL A 46 -21.15 -4.72 -0.61
C VAL A 46 -19.83 -4.04 -0.97
N SER A 47 -19.34 -4.21 -2.20
CA SER A 47 -18.11 -3.57 -2.66
C SER A 47 -18.21 -2.04 -2.64
N LYS A 48 -19.35 -1.49 -3.05
CA LYS A 48 -19.59 -0.04 -3.00
C LYS A 48 -19.62 0.46 -1.56
N ARG A 49 -20.32 -0.24 -0.66
CA ARG A 49 -20.36 0.11 0.78
C ARG A 49 -19.00 0.07 1.43
N LEU A 50 -18.18 -0.92 1.11
CA LEU A 50 -16.81 -1.00 1.62
C LEU A 50 -15.96 0.16 1.09
N ALA A 51 -16.08 0.52 -0.19
CA ALA A 51 -15.40 1.68 -0.76
C ALA A 51 -15.84 3.00 -0.10
N ASP A 52 -17.14 3.16 0.18
CA ASP A 52 -17.67 4.34 0.89
C ASP A 52 -17.21 4.43 2.36
N ARG A 53 -16.85 3.29 2.98
CA ARG A 53 -16.40 3.22 4.38
C ARG A 53 -14.89 3.29 4.55
N LEU A 54 -14.12 2.77 3.60
CA LEU A 54 -12.65 2.68 3.68
C LEU A 54 -11.93 3.63 2.70
N GLY A 55 -12.63 4.19 1.72
CA GLY A 55 -12.05 5.04 0.69
C GLY A 55 -11.82 6.50 1.10
N ARG A 56 -11.34 7.31 0.13
CA ARG A 56 -10.93 8.71 0.31
C ARG A 56 -12.05 9.62 0.84
N SER A 57 -13.30 9.25 0.62
CA SER A 57 -14.51 9.97 1.07
C SER A 57 -15.19 9.35 2.29
N ALA A 58 -14.51 8.44 3.00
CA ALA A 58 -15.06 7.77 4.17
C ALA A 58 -15.50 8.77 5.24
N ARG A 59 -16.81 8.79 5.51
CA ARG A 59 -17.42 9.69 6.51
C ARG A 59 -17.28 9.18 7.94
N ARG A 60 -17.06 7.87 8.10
CA ARG A 60 -16.96 7.20 9.41
C ARG A 60 -15.77 6.24 9.42
N THR A 61 -15.17 6.07 10.58
CA THR A 61 -14.22 4.98 10.84
C THR A 61 -14.98 3.65 10.94
N PRO A 62 -14.45 2.53 10.41
CA PRO A 62 -15.04 1.22 10.68
C PRO A 62 -15.04 0.92 12.19
N THR A 63 -16.04 0.18 12.65
CA THR A 63 -16.08 -0.30 14.04
C THR A 63 -15.06 -1.42 14.26
N TRP A 64 -14.71 -1.68 15.51
CA TRP A 64 -13.77 -2.77 15.80
C TRP A 64 -14.25 -4.16 15.32
N PRO A 65 -15.52 -4.56 15.54
CA PRO A 65 -16.05 -5.80 14.97
C PRO A 65 -15.94 -5.85 13.44
N GLU A 66 -16.21 -4.74 12.74
CA GLU A 66 -16.07 -4.67 11.28
C GLU A 66 -14.61 -4.89 10.85
N ILE A 67 -13.62 -4.38 11.60
CA ILE A 67 -12.19 -4.58 11.31
C ILE A 67 -11.80 -6.05 11.52
N GLU A 68 -12.23 -6.68 12.61
CA GLU A 68 -11.95 -8.08 12.90
C GLU A 68 -12.54 -9.01 11.83
N GLU A 69 -13.78 -8.77 11.41
CA GLU A 69 -14.43 -9.49 10.31
C GLU A 69 -13.64 -9.37 9.01
N LEU A 70 -13.23 -8.15 8.64
CA LEU A 70 -12.45 -7.91 7.43
C LEU A 70 -11.10 -8.62 7.46
N TYR A 71 -10.42 -8.63 8.61
CA TYR A 71 -9.12 -9.27 8.77
C TYR A 71 -9.26 -10.79 8.79
N ALA A 72 -10.30 -11.32 9.44
CA ALA A 72 -10.60 -12.74 9.43
C ALA A 72 -10.95 -13.26 8.03
N ALA A 73 -11.67 -12.47 7.24
CA ALA A 73 -12.03 -12.83 5.87
C ALA A 73 -10.84 -12.83 4.90
N HIS A 74 -9.82 -12.00 5.13
CA HIS A 74 -8.78 -11.77 4.11
C HIS A 74 -7.37 -12.21 4.50
N LEU A 75 -7.04 -12.25 5.80
CA LEU A 75 -5.69 -12.56 6.26
C LEU A 75 -5.55 -14.04 6.67
N PRO A 76 -4.39 -14.66 6.38
CA PRO A 76 -3.96 -15.89 7.05
C PRO A 76 -3.94 -15.70 8.57
N GLU A 77 -4.32 -16.73 9.32
CA GLU A 77 -4.42 -16.68 10.79
C GLU A 77 -3.15 -16.17 11.47
N ALA A 78 -1.98 -16.62 11.00
CA ALA A 78 -0.66 -16.21 11.51
C ALA A 78 -0.40 -14.69 11.40
N GLN A 79 -1.03 -14.00 10.44
CA GLN A 79 -0.83 -12.56 10.21
C GLN A 79 -1.87 -11.69 10.94
N ARG A 80 -2.98 -12.29 11.40
CA ARG A 80 -4.08 -11.54 12.02
C ARG A 80 -3.67 -10.86 13.32
N GLY A 81 -3.05 -11.59 14.24
CA GLY A 81 -2.66 -11.07 15.55
C GLY A 81 -1.79 -9.80 15.48
N PRO A 82 -0.64 -9.84 14.78
CA PRO A 82 0.25 -8.69 14.63
C PRO A 82 -0.41 -7.49 13.94
N LEU A 83 -1.21 -7.74 12.89
CA LEU A 83 -1.89 -6.66 12.18
C LEU A 83 -3.05 -6.07 13.01
N LEU A 84 -3.75 -6.88 13.81
CA LEU A 84 -4.71 -6.39 14.79
C LEU A 84 -4.02 -5.56 15.88
N ALA A 85 -2.81 -5.94 16.34
CA ALA A 85 -2.03 -5.16 17.29
C ALA A 85 -1.67 -3.77 16.77
N LEU A 86 -1.21 -3.70 15.51
CA LEU A 86 -0.96 -2.44 14.81
C LEU A 86 -2.24 -1.61 14.66
N THR A 87 -3.35 -2.27 14.32
CA THR A 87 -4.64 -1.61 14.08
C THR A 87 -5.26 -1.10 15.38
N ALA A 88 -5.10 -1.81 16.48
CA ALA A 88 -5.51 -1.37 17.81
C ALA A 88 -4.77 -0.09 18.24
N GLY A 89 -3.47 0.01 17.94
CA GLY A 89 -2.70 1.24 18.17
C GLY A 89 -3.25 2.43 17.39
N MET A 90 -3.60 2.23 16.13
CA MET A 90 -4.24 3.26 15.30
C MET A 90 -5.68 3.58 15.74
N PHE A 91 -6.41 2.60 16.28
CA PHE A 91 -7.75 2.78 16.84
C PHE A 91 -7.72 3.65 18.10
N ILE A 92 -6.76 3.40 19.00
CA ILE A 92 -6.54 4.25 20.18
C ILE A 92 -6.19 5.67 19.74
N HIS A 93 -5.31 5.85 18.77
CA HIS A 93 -4.98 7.19 18.27
C HIS A 93 -6.21 7.90 17.66
N ALA A 94 -7.08 7.17 16.96
CA ALA A 94 -8.27 7.74 16.32
C ALA A 94 -9.42 8.05 17.30
N HIS A 95 -9.57 7.27 18.38
CA HIS A 95 -10.75 7.30 19.25
C HIS A 95 -10.44 7.56 20.74
N GLY A 96 -9.17 7.64 21.11
CA GLY A 96 -8.70 7.89 22.49
C GLY A 96 -8.88 6.71 23.45
N LYS A 97 -9.27 5.53 22.96
CA LYS A 97 -9.55 4.35 23.80
C LYS A 97 -9.30 3.04 23.06
N LEU A 98 -8.99 2.00 23.81
CA LEU A 98 -8.92 0.64 23.31
C LEU A 98 -10.32 0.14 22.93
N PRO A 99 -10.47 -0.65 21.86
CA PRO A 99 -11.68 -1.42 21.62
C PRO A 99 -12.00 -2.31 22.82
N LYS A 100 -13.28 -2.46 23.19
CA LYS A 100 -13.67 -3.23 24.38
C LYS A 100 -13.42 -4.72 24.20
N GLU A 101 -13.54 -5.17 22.97
CA GLU A 101 -13.45 -6.55 22.54
C GLU A 101 -11.98 -6.99 22.32
N TYR A 102 -11.05 -6.04 22.20
CA TYR A 102 -9.65 -6.33 21.93
C TYR A 102 -8.85 -6.54 23.22
N THR A 103 -8.25 -7.73 23.36
CA THR A 103 -7.42 -8.13 24.50
C THR A 103 -5.95 -8.37 24.14
N GLY A 104 -5.60 -8.20 22.86
CA GLY A 104 -4.24 -8.44 22.36
C GLY A 104 -3.26 -7.31 22.68
N PRO A 105 -1.97 -7.49 22.34
CA PRO A 105 -0.95 -6.46 22.51
C PRO A 105 -1.24 -5.25 21.61
N VAL A 106 -0.85 -4.05 22.05
CA VAL A 106 -1.00 -2.83 21.23
C VAL A 106 0.35 -2.44 20.66
N THR A 107 0.41 -2.26 19.35
CA THR A 107 1.59 -1.76 18.64
C THR A 107 1.25 -0.42 18.02
N GLN A 108 1.96 0.64 18.41
CA GLN A 108 1.75 1.97 17.85
C GLN A 108 2.84 2.24 16.79
N PRO A 109 2.47 2.45 15.51
CA PRO A 109 3.45 2.81 14.50
C PRO A 109 4.01 4.20 14.77
N HIS A 110 5.28 4.43 14.42
CA HIS A 110 5.96 5.71 14.64
C HIS A 110 5.24 6.88 13.95
N TRP A 111 4.64 6.64 12.79
CA TRP A 111 3.87 7.62 12.02
C TRP A 111 2.43 7.82 12.53
N ALA A 112 2.00 7.13 13.60
CA ALA A 112 0.63 7.26 14.11
C ALA A 112 0.27 8.69 14.50
N THR A 113 1.25 9.50 14.91
CA THR A 113 1.09 10.90 15.29
C THR A 113 1.37 11.88 14.16
N GLU A 114 1.79 11.40 12.99
CA GLU A 114 2.11 12.26 11.86
C GLU A 114 0.82 12.83 11.23
N PRO A 115 0.83 14.13 10.85
CA PRO A 115 -0.36 14.78 10.29
C PRO A 115 -0.71 14.27 8.89
N VAL A 116 0.30 13.81 8.14
CA VAL A 116 0.18 13.27 6.80
C VAL A 116 1.07 12.04 6.71
N VAL A 117 0.49 10.89 6.36
CA VAL A 117 1.21 9.66 6.11
C VAL A 117 0.87 9.17 4.70
N ASP A 118 1.88 8.74 3.96
CA ASP A 118 1.69 8.19 2.63
C ASP A 118 1.32 6.69 2.69
N ALA A 119 0.74 6.20 1.60
CA ALA A 119 0.35 4.79 1.52
C ALA A 119 1.55 3.84 1.51
N ASP A 120 2.73 4.29 1.07
CA ASP A 120 3.93 3.44 0.96
C ASP A 120 4.60 3.20 2.31
N THR A 121 4.56 4.19 3.21
CA THR A 121 4.97 4.09 4.61
C THR A 121 4.10 3.07 5.34
N ILE A 122 2.78 3.16 5.17
CA ILE A 122 1.85 2.18 5.77
C ILE A 122 2.10 0.78 5.20
N ARG A 123 2.29 0.64 3.88
CA ARG A 123 2.61 -0.66 3.24
C ARG A 123 3.93 -1.25 3.76
N THR A 124 4.93 -0.41 3.95
CA THR A 124 6.23 -0.82 4.49
C THR A 124 6.07 -1.31 5.91
N THR A 125 5.35 -0.59 6.77
CA THR A 125 5.03 -1.04 8.14
C THR A 125 4.27 -2.35 8.15
N ILE A 126 3.26 -2.53 7.28
CA ILE A 126 2.54 -3.80 7.16
C ILE A 126 3.52 -4.94 6.79
N ALA A 127 4.38 -4.72 5.81
CA ALA A 127 5.36 -5.71 5.36
C ALA A 127 6.36 -6.06 6.47
N GLU A 128 6.86 -5.07 7.22
CA GLU A 128 7.77 -5.26 8.36
C GLU A 128 7.11 -6.04 9.49
N VAL A 129 5.85 -5.74 9.82
CA VAL A 129 5.09 -6.48 10.83
C VAL A 129 4.88 -7.94 10.40
N ILE A 130 4.52 -8.18 9.14
CA ILE A 130 4.36 -9.54 8.62
C ILE A 130 5.71 -10.28 8.64
N ALA A 131 6.78 -9.65 8.15
CA ALA A 131 8.12 -10.23 8.11
C ALA A 131 8.71 -10.52 9.52
N SER A 132 8.36 -9.70 10.51
CA SER A 132 8.76 -9.91 11.91
C SER A 132 7.98 -11.00 12.61
N THR A 133 6.86 -11.45 12.02
CA THR A 133 6.01 -12.52 12.59
C THR A 133 6.19 -13.86 11.86
N GLU A 134 6.80 -13.87 10.66
CA GLU A 134 7.30 -15.12 10.10
C GLU A 134 8.40 -15.67 11.03
N PRO A 135 8.25 -16.88 11.59
CA PRO A 135 9.32 -17.45 12.38
C PRO A 135 10.52 -17.63 11.46
N LEU A 136 11.63 -16.96 11.79
CA LEU A 136 12.95 -17.43 11.41
C LEU A 136 13.02 -18.90 11.83
N VAL A 137 12.98 -19.82 10.86
CA VAL A 137 13.47 -21.20 11.03
C VAL A 137 15.02 -21.20 11.16
N GLN A 138 15.65 -20.07 11.51
CA GLN A 138 17.09 -19.88 11.55
C GLN A 138 17.52 -18.84 12.59
N ALA A 139 17.31 -19.10 13.89
CA ALA A 139 18.10 -18.44 14.94
C ALA A 139 17.88 -19.11 16.30
N GLU A 140 18.41 -20.32 16.48
CA GLU A 140 18.91 -20.73 17.81
C GLU A 140 20.43 -20.81 17.70
N ASP A 141 21.09 -19.67 17.87
CA ASP A 141 22.47 -19.60 18.36
C ASP A 141 22.83 -18.13 18.63
N ALA A 142 22.35 -17.58 19.75
CA ALA A 142 22.99 -16.43 20.39
C ALA A 142 22.58 -16.26 21.86
N VAL A 143 23.37 -16.91 22.72
CA VAL A 143 23.87 -16.43 24.02
C VAL A 143 22.90 -16.36 25.22
N THR A 144 23.08 -17.29 26.17
CA THR A 144 23.18 -16.95 27.59
C THR A 144 24.12 -17.92 28.32
N SER A 145 25.08 -17.36 29.04
CA SER A 145 26.09 -18.05 29.84
C SER A 145 25.49 -18.81 31.04
N GLY A 146 25.94 -20.05 31.26
CA GLY A 146 25.77 -20.80 32.52
C GLY A 146 25.91 -22.33 32.32
N PRO A 147 26.78 -23.04 33.07
CA PRO A 147 27.01 -24.47 32.85
C PRO A 147 25.88 -25.29 33.47
N ARG A 148 25.01 -25.85 32.63
CA ARG A 148 24.05 -26.88 33.06
C ARG A 148 24.04 -27.98 32.02
N GLU A 149 24.64 -29.12 32.37
CA GLU A 149 24.50 -30.36 31.61
C GLU A 149 23.01 -30.65 31.40
N ALA A 150 22.60 -30.71 30.14
CA ALA A 150 21.31 -31.24 29.72
C ALA A 150 21.56 -32.34 28.68
N PRO A 151 20.77 -33.43 28.71
CA PRO A 151 21.06 -34.65 27.97
C PRO A 151 20.88 -34.47 26.47
N SER A 152 21.89 -34.86 25.70
CA SER A 152 21.87 -34.90 24.23
C SER A 152 20.80 -35.86 23.73
N VAL A 153 19.69 -35.33 23.23
CA VAL A 153 18.74 -36.09 22.41
C VAL A 153 19.21 -36.00 20.95
N PRO A 154 19.54 -37.12 20.28
CA PRO A 154 19.94 -37.07 18.89
C PRO A 154 18.74 -36.74 18.00
N SER A 155 18.86 -35.68 17.21
CA SER A 155 17.94 -35.41 16.09
C SER A 155 18.03 -36.56 15.08
N PRO A 156 16.90 -37.09 14.59
CA PRO A 156 16.94 -38.15 13.59
C PRO A 156 17.59 -37.62 12.31
N ALA A 157 18.64 -38.31 11.86
CA ALA A 157 19.30 -38.01 10.60
C ALA A 157 18.28 -38.11 9.46
N ARG A 158 18.00 -36.97 8.80
CA ARG A 158 17.12 -36.92 7.63
C ARG A 158 17.67 -37.80 6.52
N SER A 159 16.78 -38.45 5.78
CA SER A 159 17.21 -39.33 4.69
C SER A 159 17.90 -38.51 3.58
N PRO A 160 18.84 -39.09 2.82
CA PRO A 160 19.52 -38.40 1.72
C PRO A 160 18.57 -37.89 0.62
N GLU A 161 17.40 -38.53 0.48
CA GLU A 161 16.36 -38.11 -0.46
C GLU A 161 15.59 -36.88 0.03
N GLU A 162 15.26 -36.80 1.31
CA GLU A 162 14.65 -35.60 1.91
C GLU A 162 15.59 -34.40 1.81
N SER A 163 16.90 -34.58 2.03
CA SER A 163 17.88 -33.50 1.89
C SER A 163 17.89 -32.90 0.48
N LYS A 164 17.83 -33.74 -0.56
CA LYS A 164 17.80 -33.29 -1.96
C LYS A 164 16.51 -32.52 -2.29
N LEU A 165 15.37 -32.94 -1.74
CA LEU A 165 14.09 -32.25 -1.92
C LEU A 165 14.10 -30.87 -1.26
N TRP A 166 14.68 -30.75 -0.06
CA TRP A 166 14.84 -29.47 0.62
C TRP A 166 15.80 -28.52 -0.10
N ASP A 167 16.89 -29.03 -0.66
CA ASP A 167 17.81 -28.23 -1.46
C ASP A 167 17.14 -27.71 -2.74
N ALA A 168 16.37 -28.56 -3.43
CA ALA A 168 15.59 -28.16 -4.60
C ALA A 168 14.53 -27.09 -4.25
N LEU A 169 13.84 -27.25 -3.12
CA LEU A 169 12.87 -26.28 -2.60
C LEU A 169 13.54 -24.95 -2.26
N ALA A 170 14.72 -24.97 -1.65
CA ALA A 170 15.48 -23.76 -1.30
C ALA A 170 15.99 -23.01 -2.54
N ILE A 171 16.32 -23.70 -3.62
CA ILE A 171 16.70 -23.10 -4.91
C ILE A 171 15.47 -22.46 -5.57
N ALA A 172 14.35 -23.19 -5.61
CA ALA A 172 13.09 -22.68 -6.17
C ALA A 172 12.59 -21.44 -5.41
N ASN A 173 12.65 -21.47 -4.08
CA ASN A 173 12.23 -20.34 -3.24
C ASN A 173 13.12 -19.10 -3.46
N ARG A 174 14.44 -19.28 -3.59
CA ARG A 174 15.35 -18.19 -3.97
C ARG A 174 15.04 -17.61 -5.35
N GLY A 175 14.69 -18.47 -6.31
CA GLY A 175 14.26 -18.05 -7.65
C GLY A 175 12.98 -17.21 -7.59
N PHE A 176 11.99 -17.66 -6.82
CA PHE A 176 10.72 -16.97 -6.62
C PHE A 176 10.92 -15.58 -5.97
N LEU A 177 11.70 -15.50 -4.90
CA LEU A 177 12.01 -14.22 -4.24
C LEU A 177 12.76 -13.24 -5.14
N LYS A 178 13.58 -13.73 -6.09
CA LYS A 178 14.26 -12.88 -7.08
C LYS A 178 13.28 -12.32 -8.11
N LEU A 179 12.32 -13.13 -8.57
CA LEU A 179 11.24 -12.71 -9.47
C LEU A 179 10.31 -11.70 -8.79
N GLN A 180 9.95 -11.92 -7.53
CA GLN A 180 9.12 -11.02 -6.76
C GLN A 180 9.76 -9.63 -6.60
N ARG A 181 11.07 -9.57 -6.30
CA ARG A 181 11.81 -8.29 -6.29
C ARG A 181 11.79 -7.59 -7.64
N ARG A 182 12.07 -8.33 -8.72
CA ARG A 182 12.04 -7.77 -10.09
C ARG A 182 10.67 -7.22 -10.47
N PHE A 183 9.60 -7.89 -10.03
CA PHE A 183 8.23 -7.44 -10.26
C PHE A 183 7.92 -6.15 -9.49
N ASN A 184 8.37 -6.04 -8.23
CA ASN A 184 8.22 -4.82 -7.45
C ASN A 184 8.99 -3.65 -8.07
N ASP A 185 10.21 -3.89 -8.56
CA ASP A 185 11.00 -2.88 -9.27
C ASP A 185 10.26 -2.36 -10.51
N LEU A 186 9.72 -3.27 -11.34
CA LEU A 186 8.94 -2.90 -12.53
C LEU A 186 7.64 -2.16 -12.19
N GLN A 187 6.97 -2.52 -11.09
CA GLN A 187 5.80 -1.77 -10.62
C GLN A 187 6.16 -0.35 -10.18
N SER A 188 7.30 -0.18 -9.50
CA SER A 188 7.82 1.13 -9.12
C SER A 188 8.14 1.97 -10.37
N GLU A 189 8.85 1.40 -11.35
CA GLU A 189 9.16 2.07 -12.61
C GLU A 189 7.89 2.46 -13.38
N LEU A 190 6.88 1.58 -13.41
CA LEU A 190 5.60 1.86 -14.07
C LEU A 190 4.86 3.02 -13.40
N ARG A 191 4.84 3.09 -12.06
CA ARG A 191 4.22 4.21 -11.33
C ARG A 191 4.92 5.53 -11.63
N VAL A 192 6.26 5.53 -11.66
CA VAL A 192 7.05 6.72 -12.03
C VAL A 192 6.76 7.15 -13.47
N ALA A 193 6.65 6.18 -14.40
CA ALA A 193 6.31 6.46 -15.78
C ALA A 193 4.87 7.00 -15.95
N GLN A 194 3.90 6.43 -15.24
CA GLN A 194 2.51 6.89 -15.22
C GLN A 194 2.39 8.30 -14.65
N ALA A 195 3.02 8.58 -13.51
CA ALA A 195 3.07 9.92 -12.95
C ALA A 195 3.69 10.91 -13.96
N ARG A 196 4.79 10.55 -14.65
CA ARG A 196 5.38 11.41 -15.69
C ARG A 196 4.43 11.66 -16.87
N ALA A 197 3.66 10.65 -17.26
CA ALA A 197 2.68 10.73 -18.35
C ALA A 197 1.50 11.62 -17.97
N GLU A 198 0.91 11.45 -16.78
CA GLU A 198 -0.17 12.29 -16.25
C GLU A 198 0.26 13.75 -16.14
N HIS A 199 1.47 14.01 -15.61
CA HIS A 199 2.03 15.38 -15.58
C HIS A 199 2.29 15.94 -16.99
N SER A 200 2.60 15.10 -17.98
CA SER A 200 2.76 15.54 -19.37
C SER A 200 1.43 15.83 -20.03
N GLU A 201 0.38 15.07 -19.70
CA GLU A 201 -0.97 15.27 -20.21
C GLU A 201 -1.59 16.54 -19.62
N ALA A 202 -1.47 16.75 -18.30
CA ALA A 202 -1.89 17.98 -17.63
C ALA A 202 -1.19 19.23 -18.20
N ALA A 203 0.11 19.15 -18.52
CA ALA A 203 0.83 20.24 -19.16
C ALA A 203 0.34 20.53 -20.60
N ARG A 204 0.00 19.48 -21.36
CA ARG A 204 -0.60 19.62 -22.70
C ARG A 204 -2.02 20.18 -22.63
N ASP A 205 -2.79 19.83 -21.62
CA ASP A 205 -4.14 20.36 -21.42
C ASP A 205 -4.13 21.82 -21.02
N LEU A 206 -3.23 22.22 -20.11
CA LEU A 206 -3.02 23.62 -19.77
C LEU A 206 -2.56 24.42 -21.00
N HIS A 207 -1.66 23.86 -21.81
CA HIS A 207 -1.27 24.48 -23.08
C HIS A 207 -2.46 24.61 -24.02
N ARG A 208 -3.25 23.55 -24.23
CA ARG A 208 -4.46 23.59 -25.06
C ARG A 208 -5.42 24.68 -24.58
N GLN A 209 -5.64 24.79 -23.27
CA GLN A 209 -6.48 25.83 -22.68
C GLN A 209 -5.92 27.24 -22.93
N MET A 210 -4.61 27.43 -22.77
CA MET A 210 -3.95 28.70 -23.05
C MET A 210 -3.99 29.06 -24.54
N THR A 211 -3.94 28.09 -25.45
CA THR A 211 -3.93 28.32 -26.91
C THR A 211 -5.31 28.27 -27.57
N ALA A 212 -6.37 27.92 -26.82
CA ALA A 212 -7.72 27.77 -27.37
C ALA A 212 -8.38 29.10 -27.76
N GLY A 213 -7.85 30.25 -27.31
CA GLY A 213 -8.29 31.58 -27.72
C GLY A 213 -7.30 32.28 -28.64
N LEU A 214 -7.79 33.14 -29.55
CA LEU A 214 -6.96 33.98 -30.44
C LEU A 214 -5.91 34.77 -29.65
N GLU A 215 -6.32 35.41 -28.56
CA GLU A 215 -5.43 36.19 -27.68
C GLU A 215 -4.34 35.33 -26.99
N GLY A 216 -4.67 34.09 -26.66
CA GLY A 216 -3.75 33.18 -25.99
C GLY A 216 -2.67 32.60 -26.90
N ASN A 217 -3.01 32.38 -28.18
CA ASN A 217 -2.03 32.02 -29.21
C ASN A 217 -1.04 33.17 -29.47
N ASP A 218 -1.53 34.41 -29.50
CA ASP A 218 -0.69 35.58 -29.73
C ASP A 218 0.28 35.82 -28.56
N LEU A 219 -0.20 35.71 -27.33
CA LEU A 219 0.65 35.80 -26.13
C LEU A 219 1.71 34.70 -26.08
N TRP A 220 1.37 33.48 -26.52
CA TRP A 220 2.32 32.37 -26.59
C TRP A 220 3.40 32.61 -27.65
N ALA A 221 3.02 33.11 -28.82
CA ALA A 221 3.95 33.47 -29.89
C ALA A 221 4.88 34.62 -29.47
N MET A 222 4.34 35.65 -28.79
CA MET A 222 5.13 36.74 -28.24
C MET A 222 6.16 36.26 -27.21
N ALA A 223 5.77 35.34 -26.32
CA ALA A 223 6.68 34.76 -25.33
C ALA A 223 7.77 33.89 -25.97
N GLU A 224 7.43 33.08 -26.98
CA GLU A 224 8.39 32.29 -27.76
C GLU A 224 9.41 33.23 -28.44
N GLN A 225 8.92 34.31 -29.05
CA GLN A 225 9.77 35.28 -29.76
C GLN A 225 10.67 36.08 -28.80
N ALA A 226 10.14 36.51 -27.66
CA ALA A 226 10.92 37.23 -26.64
C ALA A 226 12.03 36.34 -26.05
N LEU A 227 11.74 35.06 -25.78
CA LEU A 227 12.74 34.11 -25.27
C LEU A 227 13.81 33.79 -26.32
N ALA A 228 13.43 33.61 -27.59
CA ALA A 228 14.39 33.40 -28.67
C ALA A 228 15.30 34.62 -28.91
N GLN A 229 14.82 35.83 -28.63
CA GLN A 229 15.63 37.06 -28.70
C GLN A 229 16.59 37.20 -27.51
N LEU A 230 16.15 36.82 -26.31
CA LEU A 230 16.98 36.86 -25.10
C LEU A 230 18.03 35.74 -25.06
N HIS A 231 17.75 34.62 -25.73
CA HIS A 231 18.58 33.42 -25.75
C HIS A 231 18.78 32.89 -27.19
N PRO A 232 19.53 33.61 -28.05
CA PRO A 232 19.76 33.22 -29.44
C PRO A 232 20.54 31.91 -29.60
N GLU A 233 21.23 31.47 -28.56
CA GLU A 233 21.93 30.18 -28.48
C GLU A 233 20.98 28.98 -28.40
N LEU A 234 19.73 29.19 -28.00
CA LEU A 234 18.74 28.13 -27.85
C LEU A 234 17.97 27.90 -29.15
N THR A 235 17.84 26.63 -29.53
CA THR A 235 16.97 26.25 -30.63
C THR A 235 15.50 26.50 -30.27
N ARG A 236 14.66 26.68 -31.29
CA ARG A 236 13.22 26.83 -31.12
C ARG A 236 12.58 25.68 -30.30
N ALA A 237 13.11 24.47 -30.46
CA ALA A 237 12.63 23.30 -29.71
C ALA A 237 13.00 23.39 -28.21
N GLU A 238 14.19 23.89 -27.89
CA GLU A 238 14.64 24.09 -26.50
C GLU A 238 13.86 25.22 -25.81
N VAL A 239 13.60 26.32 -26.52
CA VAL A 239 12.73 27.41 -26.03
C VAL A 239 11.34 26.90 -25.69
N LYS A 240 10.72 26.11 -26.59
CA LYS A 240 9.43 25.47 -26.32
C LYS A 240 9.49 24.53 -25.11
N ASN A 241 10.54 23.72 -25.00
CA ASN A 241 10.71 22.82 -23.85
C ASN A 241 10.83 23.59 -22.52
N LEU A 242 11.58 24.70 -22.49
CA LEU A 242 11.68 25.56 -21.31
C LEU A 242 10.35 26.20 -20.94
N MET A 243 9.59 26.66 -21.93
CA MET A 243 8.23 27.18 -21.71
C MET A 243 7.31 26.09 -21.15
N TYR A 244 7.37 24.87 -21.68
CA TYR A 244 6.61 23.72 -21.15
C TYR A 244 7.05 23.34 -19.73
N GLU A 245 8.35 23.34 -19.41
CA GLU A 245 8.82 23.10 -18.04
C GLU A 245 8.33 24.17 -17.07
N ARG A 246 8.31 25.44 -17.50
CA ARG A 246 7.76 26.55 -16.71
C ARG A 246 6.26 26.42 -16.49
N LEU A 247 5.50 25.92 -17.45
CA LEU A 247 4.07 25.58 -17.28
C LEU A 247 3.86 24.33 -16.41
N ARG A 248 4.83 23.42 -16.37
CA ARG A 248 4.78 22.20 -15.55
C ARG A 248 4.85 22.50 -14.05
N ARG A 249 5.56 23.56 -13.64
CA ARG A 249 5.69 23.98 -12.22
C ARG A 249 4.35 24.41 -11.58
N PRO A 250 3.54 25.31 -12.17
CA PRO A 250 2.26 25.70 -11.59
C PRO A 250 1.20 24.58 -11.64
N ALA A 251 1.23 23.69 -12.65
CA ALA A 251 0.33 22.53 -12.69
C ALA A 251 0.54 21.56 -11.51
N GLY A 252 1.79 21.40 -11.04
CA GLY A 252 2.09 20.63 -9.83
C GLY A 252 1.58 21.27 -8.53
N ASN A 253 1.46 22.61 -8.47
CA ASN A 253 0.96 23.32 -7.29
C ASN A 253 -0.59 23.39 -7.22
N GLN A 254 -1.30 23.06 -8.31
CA GLN A 254 -2.77 22.97 -8.30
C GLN A 254 -3.29 21.56 -8.03
N LEU A 255 -2.40 20.55 -8.07
CA LEU A 255 -2.71 19.13 -7.84
C LEU A 255 -2.20 18.59 -6.48
N ALA A 256 -1.48 19.41 -5.70
CA ALA A 256 -1.05 19.13 -4.33
C ALA A 256 -2.05 19.70 -3.31
#